data_AF-A0AAV5N870-F1
#
_entry.id   AF-A0AAV5N870-F1
#
_cell.length_a   1.000
_cell.length_b   1.000
_cell.length_c   1.000
_cell.angle_alpha   90.00
_cell.angle_beta   90.00
_cell.angle_gamma   90.00
#
_symmetry.space_group_name_H-M   'P 1'
#
loop_
_entity.id
_entity.type
_entity.pdbx_description
1 polymer ?
#
loop_
_entity_poly.entity_id
_entity_poly.type
_entity_poly.pdbx_seq_one_letter_code
_entity_poly.pdbx_strand_id
1 'polypeptide(L)'
;MYNLKNIYASITLYPHEINLVVSDNNNQFHVLYENSIANDELYTHAGITNKAKFKVVLNQLINNANDYLGFKLEKVIVVLAELVDDLEINRFKTDVFFTGYDFNHQDMLSSEKNRFLLKNRHINPNEVLDLVALNYRDLTTGKISKNFKYNCSYRANVIYYTTKNSLVKELKPFLKRNIIVKIDKIVTHHMVLAHSIKQINKNNLFVYLGEHTTDLMLFMDNALVDLVSEPFGRVNFLESDNDSENKALLEFLVDSTARIGDSGSIGMAYTDGSTYKEIRAVTIDDLIQSVNEKTKYLIDFINTNTEIFFQKYGFLPSTLLFYTKSKQLLNNFQLNQNLLSNHFKTVTIFKNEVQFVSRKYLLNCQAIALSWRQDQINVNPTSFALPFYSDKIEKQFKKSFLMLKVHTQINKLVQKLIK
;
A
#
# COMPACT_ATOMS: atom_id res chain seq x y z
N MET A 1 -30.49 -6.80 -3.55
CA MET A 1 -29.56 -6.56 -2.42
C MET A 1 -28.15 -6.67 -2.96
N TYR A 2 -27.28 -5.69 -2.68
CA TYR A 2 -25.87 -5.71 -3.11
C TYR A 2 -25.17 -6.96 -2.56
N ASN A 3 -24.33 -7.62 -3.36
CA ASN A 3 -23.59 -8.79 -2.89
C ASN A 3 -22.49 -8.35 -1.93
N LEU A 4 -22.79 -8.36 -0.64
CA LEU A 4 -21.84 -7.95 0.39
C LEU A 4 -20.64 -8.90 0.51
N LYS A 5 -20.58 -10.05 -0.16
CA LYS A 5 -19.49 -11.04 0.01
C LYS A 5 -18.10 -10.53 -0.40
N ASN A 6 -18.03 -9.51 -1.26
CA ASN A 6 -16.77 -9.04 -1.85
C ASN A 6 -16.49 -7.56 -1.56
N ILE A 7 -16.91 -7.08 -0.39
CA ILE A 7 -16.65 -5.70 0.04
C ILE A 7 -15.31 -5.63 0.77
N TYR A 8 -14.49 -4.67 0.38
CA TYR A 8 -13.21 -4.35 1.00
C TYR A 8 -13.11 -2.85 1.27
N ALA A 9 -12.35 -2.48 2.29
CA ALA A 9 -12.13 -1.09 2.64
C ALA A 9 -10.68 -0.85 3.06
N SER A 10 -10.13 0.30 2.69
CA SER A 10 -8.78 0.72 3.03
C SER A 10 -8.73 2.17 3.45
N ILE A 11 -8.00 2.44 4.54
CA ILE A 11 -7.62 3.77 5.01
C ILE A 11 -6.13 3.96 4.71
N THR A 12 -5.75 5.01 3.98
CA THR A 12 -4.36 5.39 3.76
C THR A 12 -4.05 6.65 4.56
N LEU A 13 -3.00 6.60 5.36
CA LEU A 13 -2.44 7.73 6.11
C LEU A 13 -1.28 8.32 5.30
N TYR A 14 -1.42 9.56 4.84
CA TYR A 14 -0.35 10.37 4.24
C TYR A 14 0.10 11.45 5.23
N PRO A 15 1.26 12.11 5.02
CA PRO A 15 1.68 13.23 5.85
C PRO A 15 0.66 14.39 5.90
N HIS A 16 -0.12 14.61 4.84
CA HIS A 16 -1.03 15.77 4.73
C HIS A 16 -2.52 15.42 4.66
N GLU A 17 -2.88 14.16 4.42
CA GLU A 17 -4.28 13.74 4.31
C GLU A 17 -4.50 12.28 4.77
N ILE A 18 -5.74 11.94 5.08
CA ILE A 18 -6.19 10.57 5.34
C ILE A 18 -7.28 10.24 4.32
N ASN A 19 -7.08 9.16 3.58
CA ASN A 19 -7.98 8.75 2.50
C ASN A 19 -8.68 7.45 2.89
N LEU A 20 -10.01 7.36 2.74
CA LEU A 20 -10.79 6.13 2.83
C LEU A 20 -11.34 5.76 1.46
N VAL A 21 -11.21 4.50 1.09
CA VAL A 21 -11.87 3.90 -0.09
C VAL A 21 -12.57 2.63 0.34
N VAL A 22 -13.81 2.46 -0.13
CA VAL A 22 -14.58 1.23 -0.06
C VAL A 22 -14.86 0.76 -1.47
N SER A 23 -14.64 -0.53 -1.73
CA SER A 23 -14.79 -1.12 -3.06
C SER A 23 -15.49 -2.46 -2.96
N ASP A 24 -16.26 -2.81 -4.00
CA ASP A 24 -16.58 -4.20 -4.28
C ASP A 24 -15.64 -4.76 -5.35
N ASN A 25 -15.35 -6.05 -5.23
CA ASN A 25 -14.50 -6.75 -6.18
C ASN A 25 -15.24 -7.96 -6.75
N ASN A 26 -16.35 -7.68 -7.44
CA ASN A 26 -17.16 -8.64 -8.16
C ASN A 26 -16.62 -8.81 -9.60
N ASN A 27 -15.55 -9.59 -9.78
CA ASN A 27 -14.82 -9.81 -11.05
C ASN A 27 -14.12 -8.58 -11.66
N GLN A 28 -14.48 -7.37 -11.25
CA GLN A 28 -13.82 -6.11 -11.56
C GLN A 28 -13.80 -5.23 -10.31
N PHE A 29 -12.78 -4.39 -10.19
CA PHE A 29 -12.62 -3.46 -9.07
C PHE A 29 -13.54 -2.25 -9.29
N HIS A 30 -14.52 -2.05 -8.41
CA HIS A 30 -15.35 -0.84 -8.42
C HIS A 30 -15.29 -0.12 -7.08
N VAL A 31 -15.06 1.19 -7.13
CA VAL A 31 -15.16 2.05 -5.95
C VAL A 31 -16.63 2.33 -5.67
N LEU A 32 -17.05 2.00 -4.45
CA LEU A 32 -18.39 2.28 -3.95
C LEU A 32 -18.44 3.61 -3.19
N TYR A 33 -17.35 3.96 -2.53
CA TYR A 33 -17.22 5.19 -1.75
C TYR A 33 -15.75 5.58 -1.64
N GLU A 34 -15.47 6.87 -1.78
CA GLU A 34 -14.17 7.45 -1.49
C GLU A 34 -14.36 8.77 -0.75
N ASN A 35 -13.51 9.03 0.24
CA ASN A 35 -13.50 10.29 0.95
C ASN A 35 -12.08 10.59 1.45
N SER A 36 -11.77 11.85 1.67
CA SER A 36 -10.46 12.36 2.04
C SER A 36 -10.64 13.50 3.03
N ILE A 37 -9.75 13.55 4.01
CA ILE A 37 -9.74 14.54 5.08
C ILE A 37 -8.29 14.98 5.31
N ALA A 38 -8.06 16.22 5.72
CA ALA A 38 -6.71 16.71 5.99
C ALA A 38 -6.11 16.08 7.26
N ASN A 39 -4.81 15.82 7.25
CA ASN A 39 -4.04 15.48 8.44
C ASN A 39 -3.68 16.77 9.20
N ASP A 40 -4.69 17.45 9.76
CA ASP A 40 -4.58 18.69 10.54
C ASP A 40 -3.86 18.47 11.87
N GLU A 41 -2.57 18.16 11.79
CA GLU A 41 -1.70 17.80 12.92
C GLU A 41 -2.28 16.67 13.77
N LEU A 42 -2.87 15.65 13.15
CA LEU A 42 -3.39 14.48 13.87
C LEU A 42 -2.26 13.51 14.21
N TYR A 43 -1.28 13.40 13.32
CA TYR A 43 -0.04 12.66 13.49
C TYR A 43 1.11 13.24 12.66
N THR A 44 2.33 12.88 13.03
CA THR A 44 3.58 13.13 12.27
C THR A 44 4.41 11.84 12.24
N HIS A 45 5.55 11.85 11.54
CA HIS A 45 6.51 10.73 11.58
C HIS A 45 6.94 10.34 13.01
N ALA A 46 6.92 11.30 13.95
CA ALA A 46 7.31 11.06 15.34
C ALA A 46 6.23 10.36 16.17
N GLY A 47 4.94 10.52 15.85
CA GLY A 47 3.85 9.94 16.64
C GLY A 47 2.48 10.58 16.42
N ILE A 48 1.50 10.13 17.20
CA ILE A 48 0.14 10.70 17.20
C ILE A 48 0.13 11.93 18.09
N THR A 49 0.02 13.11 17.46
CA THR A 49 0.03 14.42 18.13
C THR A 49 -1.29 14.72 18.86
N ASN A 50 -2.45 14.32 18.30
CA ASN A 50 -3.74 14.53 18.94
C ASN A 50 -4.64 13.28 18.89
N LYS A 51 -4.48 12.40 19.87
CA LYS A 51 -5.22 11.12 19.99
C LYS A 51 -6.73 11.28 20.01
N ALA A 52 -7.25 12.28 20.70
CA ALA A 52 -8.69 12.49 20.84
C ALA A 52 -9.31 12.92 19.51
N LYS A 53 -8.73 13.94 18.87
CA LYS A 53 -9.16 14.42 17.54
C LYS A 53 -8.99 13.32 16.50
N PHE A 54 -7.85 12.64 16.48
CA PHE A 54 -7.57 11.56 15.53
C PHE A 54 -8.58 10.41 15.63
N LYS A 55 -8.96 10.00 16.85
CA LYS A 55 -10.01 9.00 17.08
C LYS A 55 -11.36 9.45 16.49
N VAL A 56 -11.78 10.68 16.79
CA VAL A 56 -13.06 11.22 16.32
C VAL A 56 -13.08 11.25 14.80
N VAL A 57 -12.03 11.78 14.20
CA VAL A 57 -11.88 11.94 12.76
C VAL A 57 -11.91 10.61 12.02
N LEU A 58 -11.17 9.58 12.48
CA LEU A 58 -11.19 8.25 11.86
C LEU A 58 -12.58 7.60 11.95
N ASN A 59 -13.26 7.71 13.11
CA ASN A 59 -14.59 7.13 13.27
C ASN A 59 -15.65 7.87 12.47
N GLN A 60 -15.55 9.19 12.33
CA GLN A 60 -16.39 9.98 11.45
C GLN A 60 -16.22 9.56 9.99
N LEU A 61 -14.97 9.39 9.53
CA LEU A 61 -14.68 8.95 8.17
C LEU A 61 -15.36 7.59 7.85
N ILE A 62 -15.31 6.65 8.79
CA ILE A 62 -15.97 5.34 8.66
C ILE A 62 -17.50 5.45 8.75
N ASN A 63 -18.02 6.23 9.69
CA ASN A 63 -19.48 6.41 9.84
C ASN A 63 -20.10 7.04 8.59
N ASN A 64 -19.46 8.05 8.02
CA ASN A 64 -19.91 8.66 6.76
C ASN A 64 -19.99 7.64 5.62
N ALA A 65 -19.04 6.71 5.54
CA ALA A 65 -19.09 5.61 4.57
C ALA A 65 -20.24 4.65 4.86
N ASN A 66 -20.43 4.24 6.12
CA ASN A 66 -21.53 3.36 6.51
C ASN A 66 -22.91 3.98 6.19
N ASP A 67 -23.09 5.26 6.51
CA ASP A 67 -24.33 5.99 6.28
C ASP A 67 -24.64 6.13 4.79
N TYR A 68 -23.62 6.42 3.97
CA TYR A 68 -23.77 6.50 2.51
C TYR A 68 -24.09 5.15 1.86
N LEU A 69 -23.39 4.10 2.29
CA LEU A 69 -23.45 2.78 1.64
C LEU A 69 -24.62 1.92 2.10
N GLY A 70 -25.26 2.25 3.24
CA GLY A 70 -26.36 1.45 3.76
C GLY A 70 -25.91 0.06 4.26
N PHE A 71 -24.65 -0.09 4.65
CA PHE A 71 -24.13 -1.25 5.40
C PHE A 71 -23.06 -0.85 6.41
N LYS A 72 -22.73 -1.74 7.34
CA LYS A 72 -21.71 -1.51 8.38
C LYS A 72 -20.39 -2.15 7.96
N LEU A 73 -19.35 -1.33 7.82
CA LEU A 73 -17.98 -1.81 7.73
C LEU A 73 -17.57 -2.49 9.04
N GLU A 74 -16.94 -3.66 8.93
CA GLU A 74 -16.40 -4.43 10.05
C GLU A 74 -14.89 -4.41 10.12
N LYS A 75 -14.23 -4.30 8.97
CA LYS A 75 -12.78 -4.40 8.82
C LYS A 75 -12.26 -3.32 7.89
N VAL A 76 -11.02 -2.90 8.10
CA VAL A 76 -10.28 -2.03 7.18
C VAL A 76 -8.81 -2.44 7.11
N ILE A 77 -8.20 -2.26 5.94
CA ILE A 77 -6.75 -2.29 5.77
C ILE A 77 -6.21 -0.88 6.01
N VAL A 78 -5.15 -0.74 6.80
CA VAL A 78 -4.48 0.56 6.99
C VAL A 78 -3.17 0.58 6.21
N VAL A 79 -2.99 1.60 5.39
CA VAL A 79 -1.78 1.84 4.60
C VAL A 79 -1.06 3.05 5.15
N LEU A 80 0.24 2.90 5.40
CA LEU A 80 1.14 3.98 5.80
C LEU A 80 1.92 4.43 4.57
N ALA A 81 1.63 5.62 4.06
CA ALA A 81 2.21 6.12 2.84
C ALA A 81 3.18 7.26 3.15
N GLU A 82 4.46 7.08 2.82
CA GLU A 82 5.50 8.09 3.09
C GLU A 82 5.59 8.46 4.59
N LEU A 83 5.36 7.48 5.47
CA LEU A 83 5.40 7.64 6.93
C LEU A 83 6.39 6.67 7.61
N VAL A 84 7.02 5.79 6.83
CA VAL A 84 7.90 4.72 7.30
C VAL A 84 9.16 4.73 6.44
N ASP A 85 10.21 5.33 6.99
CA ASP A 85 11.47 5.57 6.27
C ASP A 85 12.56 4.54 6.66
N ASP A 86 12.25 3.66 7.62
CA ASP A 86 13.17 2.69 8.23
C ASP A 86 12.69 1.23 8.06
N LEU A 87 12.04 0.94 6.93
CA LEU A 87 11.53 -0.40 6.64
C LEU A 87 12.68 -1.41 6.49
N GLU A 88 12.78 -2.35 7.44
CA GLU A 88 13.74 -3.44 7.41
C GLU A 88 13.09 -4.72 6.83
N ILE A 89 13.77 -5.34 5.85
CA ILE A 89 13.33 -6.57 5.19
C ILE A 89 14.18 -7.74 5.67
N ASN A 90 13.58 -8.59 6.51
CA ASN A 90 14.23 -9.76 7.09
C ASN A 90 13.81 -11.04 6.37
N ARG A 91 14.71 -12.04 6.32
CA ARG A 91 14.45 -13.32 5.65
C ARG A 91 14.74 -14.49 6.58
N PHE A 92 13.87 -15.49 6.57
CA PHE A 92 14.12 -16.75 7.25
C PHE A 92 13.50 -17.93 6.50
N LYS A 93 13.94 -19.14 6.87
CA LYS A 93 13.41 -20.39 6.33
C LYS A 93 12.64 -21.12 7.43
N THR A 94 11.50 -21.69 7.08
CA THR A 94 10.74 -22.53 8.01
C THR A 94 10.16 -23.75 7.30
N ASP A 95 10.10 -24.87 8.03
CA ASP A 95 9.59 -26.14 7.52
C ASP A 95 8.09 -26.27 7.88
N VAL A 96 7.30 -26.66 6.89
CA VAL A 96 5.84 -26.67 6.90
C VAL A 96 5.37 -28.06 6.49
N PHE A 97 4.45 -28.64 7.25
CA PHE A 97 3.83 -29.92 6.90
C PHE A 97 2.39 -29.71 6.44
N PHE A 98 2.05 -30.20 5.25
CA PHE A 98 0.72 -30.02 4.65
C PHE A 98 -0.10 -31.31 4.76
N THR A 99 -1.13 -31.30 5.60
CA THR A 99 -2.03 -32.45 5.85
C THR A 99 -3.34 -32.38 5.07
N GLY A 100 -3.54 -31.38 4.20
CA GLY A 100 -4.66 -31.28 3.24
C GLY A 100 -6.08 -31.06 3.77
N TYR A 101 -6.43 -31.44 5.00
CA TYR A 101 -7.79 -31.26 5.53
C TYR A 101 -7.93 -30.15 6.59
N ASP A 102 -6.84 -29.80 7.29
CA ASP A 102 -6.81 -28.76 8.35
C ASP A 102 -5.74 -27.67 8.10
N PHE A 103 -5.19 -27.60 6.89
CA PHE A 103 -4.15 -26.61 6.61
C PHE A 103 -4.76 -25.22 6.36
N ASN A 104 -4.81 -24.41 7.41
CA ASN A 104 -5.01 -22.98 7.27
C ASN A 104 -3.65 -22.28 7.11
N HIS A 105 -3.39 -21.83 5.89
CA HIS A 105 -2.15 -21.13 5.53
C HIS A 105 -1.88 -19.90 6.42
N GLN A 106 -2.92 -19.14 6.77
CA GLN A 106 -2.78 -17.96 7.64
C GLN A 106 -2.44 -18.31 9.08
N ASP A 107 -3.02 -19.38 9.63
CA ASP A 107 -2.72 -19.83 11.00
C ASP A 107 -1.28 -20.33 11.11
N MET A 108 -0.80 -21.02 10.07
CA MET A 108 0.60 -21.44 9.98
C MET A 108 1.55 -20.24 9.90
N LEU A 109 1.30 -19.27 9.02
CA LEU A 109 2.13 -18.06 8.93
C LEU A 109 2.10 -17.26 10.26
N SER A 110 0.96 -17.25 10.96
CA SER A 110 0.82 -16.61 12.27
C SER A 110 1.61 -17.34 13.36
N SER A 111 1.61 -18.67 13.35
CA SER A 111 2.43 -19.49 14.25
C SER A 111 3.92 -19.27 14.00
N GLU A 112 4.34 -19.24 12.73
CA GLU A 112 5.72 -19.01 12.36
C GLU A 112 6.19 -17.58 12.64
N LYS A 113 5.29 -16.59 12.54
CA LYS A 113 5.53 -15.23 13.05
C LYS A 113 5.86 -15.24 14.54
N ASN A 114 5.05 -15.92 15.36
CA ASN A 114 5.31 -16.02 16.80
C ASN A 114 6.64 -16.73 17.08
N ARG A 115 6.94 -17.82 16.34
CA ARG A 115 8.21 -18.54 16.46
C ARG A 115 9.41 -17.68 16.07
N PHE A 116 9.30 -16.89 15.02
CA PHE A 116 10.31 -15.94 14.59
C PHE A 116 10.57 -14.87 15.65
N LEU A 117 9.51 -14.28 16.22
CA LEU A 117 9.61 -13.30 17.30
C LEU A 117 10.23 -13.90 18.58
N LEU A 118 9.91 -15.15 18.91
CA LEU A 118 10.52 -15.86 20.04
C LEU A 118 12.03 -16.09 19.83
N LYS A 119 12.46 -16.34 18.59
CA LYS A 119 13.88 -16.49 18.24
C LYS A 119 14.59 -15.14 18.18
N ASN A 120 13.90 -14.07 17.77
CA ASN A 120 14.44 -12.72 17.65
C ASN A 120 13.86 -11.81 18.73
N ARG A 121 14.15 -12.13 20.01
CA ARG A 121 13.60 -11.41 21.18
C ARG A 121 13.89 -9.90 21.21
N HIS A 122 14.88 -9.45 20.44
CA HIS A 122 15.21 -8.04 20.30
C HIS A 122 14.21 -7.27 19.40
N ILE A 123 13.43 -7.98 18.57
CA ILE A 123 12.39 -7.40 17.72
C ILE A 123 11.09 -7.31 18.52
N ASN A 124 10.56 -6.11 18.70
CA ASN A 124 9.29 -5.92 19.38
C ASN A 124 8.14 -6.37 18.46
N PRO A 125 7.13 -7.14 18.93
CA PRO A 125 5.98 -7.51 18.12
C PRO A 125 5.24 -6.32 17.47
N ASN A 126 5.30 -5.13 18.07
CA ASN A 126 4.70 -3.91 17.51
C ASN A 126 5.54 -3.28 16.39
N GLU A 127 6.79 -3.69 16.19
CA GLU A 127 7.64 -3.26 15.07
C GLU A 127 7.31 -4.02 13.78
N VAL A 128 6.51 -5.08 13.89
CA VAL A 128 6.20 -6.00 12.80
C VAL A 128 5.05 -5.49 11.96
N LEU A 129 5.30 -5.14 10.72
CA LEU A 129 4.23 -4.74 9.79
C LEU A 129 3.51 -5.98 9.24
N ASP A 130 4.23 -6.89 8.59
CA ASP A 130 3.63 -8.03 7.90
C ASP A 130 4.65 -9.15 7.61
N LEU A 131 4.15 -10.29 7.13
CA LEU A 131 4.92 -11.47 6.79
C LEU A 131 4.39 -12.10 5.49
N VAL A 132 5.29 -12.41 4.56
CA VAL A 132 4.94 -13.00 3.27
C VAL A 132 5.84 -14.20 2.98
N ALA A 133 5.25 -15.33 2.61
CA ALA A 133 6.01 -16.45 2.06
C ALA A 133 6.30 -16.20 0.57
N LEU A 134 7.59 -16.12 0.21
CA LEU A 134 8.05 -15.99 -1.18
C LEU A 134 7.67 -17.21 -1.99
N ASN A 135 8.09 -18.38 -1.50
CA ASN A 135 7.91 -19.64 -2.18
C ASN A 135 8.06 -20.80 -1.21
N TYR A 136 7.60 -21.96 -1.66
CA TYR A 136 7.65 -23.22 -0.93
C TYR A 136 8.49 -24.21 -1.72
N ARG A 137 9.55 -24.73 -1.10
CA ARG A 137 10.38 -25.78 -1.69
C ARG A 137 9.94 -27.12 -1.14
N ASP A 138 9.53 -28.04 -2.00
CA ASP A 138 9.25 -29.42 -1.61
C ASP A 138 10.54 -30.05 -1.07
N LEU A 139 10.50 -30.58 0.17
CA LEU A 139 11.67 -31.16 0.81
C LEU A 139 12.13 -32.47 0.18
N THR A 140 11.24 -33.18 -0.52
CA THR A 140 11.58 -34.43 -1.21
C THR A 140 12.23 -34.18 -2.56
N THR A 141 11.72 -33.23 -3.33
CA THR A 141 12.21 -32.96 -4.70
C THR A 141 13.20 -31.80 -4.78
N GLY A 142 13.29 -30.97 -3.74
CA GLY A 142 14.11 -29.76 -3.72
C GLY A 142 13.61 -28.66 -4.67
N LYS A 143 12.47 -28.84 -5.35
CA LYS A 143 11.92 -27.89 -6.32
C LYS A 143 10.93 -26.93 -5.67
N ILE A 144 10.81 -25.72 -6.21
CA ILE A 144 9.75 -24.78 -5.83
C ILE A 144 8.42 -25.39 -6.26
N SER A 145 7.53 -25.62 -5.30
CA SER A 145 6.19 -26.13 -5.51
C SER A 145 5.18 -24.99 -5.52
N LYS A 146 4.27 -25.04 -6.49
CA LYS A 146 3.05 -24.20 -6.53
C LYS A 146 1.80 -24.95 -6.07
N ASN A 147 1.90 -26.29 -5.96
CA ASN A 147 0.80 -27.16 -5.58
C ASN A 147 1.21 -27.98 -4.35
N PHE A 148 0.48 -27.81 -3.26
CA PHE A 148 0.73 -28.56 -2.03
C PHE A 148 0.08 -29.94 -2.14
N LYS A 149 0.89 -30.98 -1.97
CA LYS A 149 0.48 -32.37 -1.93
C LYS A 149 0.14 -32.75 -0.49
N TYR A 150 -0.87 -33.61 -0.37
CA TYR A 150 -1.25 -34.21 0.90
C TYR A 150 -0.08 -34.97 1.54
N ASN A 151 0.08 -34.84 2.85
CA ASN A 151 1.13 -35.45 3.67
C ASN A 151 2.57 -35.19 3.16
N CYS A 152 2.82 -33.98 2.67
CA CYS A 152 4.14 -33.57 2.20
C CYS A 152 4.70 -32.42 3.02
N SER A 153 6.03 -32.41 3.18
CA SER A 153 6.77 -31.36 3.86
C SER A 153 7.38 -30.38 2.86
N TYR A 154 7.27 -29.10 3.17
CA TYR A 154 7.75 -27.99 2.37
C TYR A 154 8.62 -27.07 3.23
N ARG A 155 9.66 -26.47 2.65
CA ARG A 155 10.40 -25.37 3.26
C ARG A 155 9.91 -24.06 2.66
N ALA A 156 9.25 -23.25 3.47
CA ALA A 156 8.86 -21.89 3.12
C ALA A 156 10.06 -20.94 3.27
N ASN A 157 10.36 -20.17 2.22
CA ASN A 157 11.19 -18.99 2.33
C ASN A 157 10.29 -17.81 2.68
N VAL A 158 10.49 -17.23 3.86
CA VAL A 158 9.60 -16.22 4.42
C VAL A 158 10.33 -14.89 4.52
N ILE A 159 9.66 -13.83 4.10
CA ILE A 159 10.06 -12.44 4.30
C ILE A 159 9.22 -11.85 5.42
N TYR A 160 9.88 -11.03 6.23
CA TYR A 160 9.28 -10.30 7.31
C TYR A 160 9.64 -8.83 7.26
N TYR A 161 8.64 -7.97 7.45
CA TYR A 161 8.80 -6.52 7.38
C TYR A 161 8.73 -5.92 8.78
N THR A 162 9.80 -5.24 9.17
CA THR A 162 9.91 -4.57 10.47
C THR A 162 10.20 -3.08 10.31
N THR A 163 9.85 -2.30 11.32
CA THR A 163 10.12 -0.87 11.40
C THR A 163 10.25 -0.48 12.86
N LYS A 164 11.22 0.38 13.17
CA LYS A 164 11.43 0.95 14.52
C LYS A 164 10.68 2.27 14.70
N ASN A 165 10.06 2.78 13.64
CA ASN A 165 9.26 4.00 13.59
C ASN A 165 8.29 4.11 14.78
N SER A 166 8.38 5.23 15.49
CA SER A 166 7.62 5.49 16.71
C SER A 166 6.13 5.66 16.45
N LEU A 167 5.74 6.30 15.33
CA LEU A 167 4.35 6.39 14.91
C LEU A 167 3.73 5.00 14.75
N VAL A 168 4.42 4.05 14.09
CA VAL A 168 3.89 2.68 13.89
C VAL A 168 3.65 1.98 15.23
N LYS A 169 4.61 2.10 16.15
CA LYS A 169 4.53 1.51 17.51
C LYS A 169 3.32 2.02 18.29
N GLU A 170 3.02 3.31 18.14
CA GLU A 170 1.89 3.95 18.81
C GLU A 170 0.55 3.68 18.10
N LEU A 171 0.56 3.67 16.77
CA LEU A 171 -0.61 3.55 15.92
C LEU A 171 -1.29 2.19 16.05
N LYS A 172 -0.53 1.09 16.08
CA LYS A 172 -1.09 -0.27 16.23
C LYS A 172 -2.01 -0.44 17.45
N PRO A 173 -1.56 -0.15 18.68
CA PRO A 173 -2.42 -0.25 19.86
C PRO A 173 -3.51 0.83 19.87
N PHE A 174 -3.23 2.03 19.33
CA PHE A 174 -4.22 3.10 19.23
C PHE A 174 -5.43 2.66 18.38
N LEU A 175 -5.20 2.21 17.15
CA LEU A 175 -6.26 1.77 16.25
C LEU A 175 -7.04 0.60 16.86
N LYS A 176 -6.34 -0.43 17.38
CA LYS A 176 -7.00 -1.59 18.01
C LYS A 176 -8.04 -1.23 19.09
N ARG A 177 -7.84 -0.12 19.81
CA ARG A 177 -8.69 0.28 20.94
C ARG A 177 -9.69 1.38 20.62
N ASN A 178 -9.43 2.20 19.60
CA ASN A 178 -10.12 3.49 19.45
C ASN A 178 -11.00 3.60 18.20
N ILE A 179 -10.83 2.74 17.19
CA ILE A 179 -11.67 2.77 16.01
C ILE A 179 -12.81 1.76 16.08
N ILE A 180 -13.94 2.08 15.43
CA ILE A 180 -15.17 1.28 15.46
C ILE A 180 -15.13 -0.01 14.63
N VAL A 181 -14.09 -0.19 13.82
CA VAL A 181 -13.87 -1.36 12.95
C VAL A 181 -12.60 -2.09 13.35
N LYS A 182 -12.50 -3.37 12.98
CA LYS A 182 -11.28 -4.14 13.16
C LYS A 182 -10.23 -3.72 12.13
N ILE A 183 -8.97 -3.64 12.56
CA ILE A 183 -7.85 -3.55 11.65
C ILE A 183 -7.54 -4.95 11.13
N ASP A 184 -7.70 -5.16 9.83
CA ASP A 184 -7.34 -6.41 9.17
C ASP A 184 -5.82 -6.56 9.12
N LYS A 185 -5.13 -5.55 8.58
CA LYS A 185 -3.67 -5.43 8.56
C LYS A 185 -3.22 -3.98 8.47
N ILE A 186 -1.97 -3.74 8.85
CA ILE A 186 -1.26 -2.46 8.66
C ILE A 186 -0.06 -2.72 7.76
N VAL A 187 -0.03 -2.02 6.63
CA VAL A 187 0.97 -2.21 5.58
C VAL A 187 1.55 -0.85 5.17
N THR A 188 2.71 -0.83 4.51
CA THR A 188 3.31 0.39 3.97
C THR A 188 3.00 0.53 2.47
N HIS A 189 3.21 1.73 1.91
CA HIS A 189 3.13 1.94 0.46
C HIS A 189 4.02 0.96 -0.30
N HIS A 190 5.24 0.70 0.20
CA HIS A 190 6.17 -0.25 -0.41
C HIS A 190 5.55 -1.62 -0.64
N MET A 191 4.81 -2.14 0.34
CA MET A 191 4.25 -3.49 0.27
C MET A 191 2.98 -3.55 -0.58
N VAL A 192 2.12 -2.53 -0.54
CA VAL A 192 0.88 -2.53 -1.34
C VAL A 192 1.17 -2.38 -2.83
N LEU A 193 2.28 -1.72 -3.19
CA LEU A 193 2.74 -1.61 -4.57
C LEU A 193 3.19 -2.95 -5.17
N ALA A 194 3.30 -4.02 -4.37
CA ALA A 194 3.48 -5.38 -4.90
C ALA A 194 2.35 -5.79 -5.85
N HIS A 195 1.11 -5.33 -5.60
CA HIS A 195 -0.04 -5.65 -6.45
C HIS A 195 0.05 -5.03 -7.85
N SER A 196 0.76 -3.91 -7.97
CA SER A 196 1.04 -3.22 -9.25
C SER A 196 1.74 -4.12 -10.27
N ILE A 197 2.33 -5.23 -9.83
CA ILE A 197 3.12 -6.15 -10.65
C ILE A 197 2.21 -7.24 -11.20
N LYS A 198 1.72 -7.04 -12.42
CA LYS A 198 0.91 -8.03 -13.16
C LYS A 198 1.69 -9.31 -13.49
N GLN A 199 3.00 -9.23 -13.68
CA GLN A 199 3.85 -10.37 -14.07
C GLN A 199 4.49 -11.04 -12.85
N ILE A 200 3.67 -11.84 -12.18
CA ILE A 200 3.93 -12.52 -10.90
C ILE A 200 5.20 -13.38 -10.87
N ASN A 201 5.60 -13.92 -12.03
CA ASN A 201 6.72 -14.87 -12.12
C ASN A 201 8.05 -14.23 -12.57
N LYS A 202 8.13 -12.89 -12.59
CA LYS A 202 9.37 -12.19 -12.96
C LYS A 202 9.87 -11.36 -11.80
N ASN A 203 11.18 -11.14 -11.80
CA ASN A 203 11.81 -10.18 -10.91
C ASN A 203 11.58 -8.80 -11.51
N ASN A 204 10.94 -7.91 -10.75
CA ASN A 204 10.55 -6.59 -11.21
C ASN A 204 11.17 -5.54 -10.30
N LEU A 205 11.59 -4.44 -10.91
CA LEU A 205 11.99 -3.24 -10.19
C LEU A 205 10.82 -2.26 -10.20
N PHE A 206 10.52 -1.65 -9.06
CA PHE A 206 9.53 -0.60 -8.95
C PHE A 206 10.18 0.64 -8.34
N VAL A 207 9.99 1.79 -8.99
CA VAL A 207 10.45 3.09 -8.52
C VAL A 207 9.23 3.89 -8.09
N TYR A 208 9.21 4.30 -6.83
CA TYR A 208 8.22 5.22 -6.29
C TYR A 208 8.89 6.55 -5.98
N LEU A 209 8.60 7.59 -6.75
CA LEU A 209 9.03 8.95 -6.47
C LEU A 209 7.92 9.66 -5.68
N GLY A 210 8.12 9.74 -4.36
CA GLY A 210 7.23 10.40 -3.39
C GLY A 210 7.48 11.90 -3.29
N GLU A 211 6.95 12.51 -2.22
CA GLU A 211 7.12 13.95 -2.00
C GLU A 211 8.56 14.30 -1.63
N HIS A 212 9.16 13.56 -0.71
CA HIS A 212 10.50 13.82 -0.16
C HIS A 212 11.54 12.73 -0.45
N THR A 213 11.09 11.55 -0.88
CA THR A 213 11.96 10.39 -1.08
C THR A 213 11.68 9.68 -2.39
N THR A 214 12.68 8.94 -2.86
CA THR A 214 12.56 8.00 -3.97
C THR A 214 12.90 6.62 -3.45
N ASP A 215 11.97 5.69 -3.62
CA ASP A 215 12.13 4.30 -3.22
C ASP A 215 12.34 3.41 -4.44
N LEU A 216 13.48 2.72 -4.48
CA LEU A 216 13.79 1.66 -5.43
C LEU A 216 13.54 0.30 -4.80
N MET A 217 12.47 -0.36 -5.25
CA MET A 217 11.99 -1.60 -4.69
C MET A 217 12.25 -2.78 -5.63
N LEU A 218 12.86 -3.83 -5.12
CA LEU A 218 13.00 -5.11 -5.82
C LEU A 218 11.90 -6.06 -5.37
N PHE A 219 11.15 -6.58 -6.33
CA PHE A 219 10.10 -7.57 -6.10
C PHE A 219 10.44 -8.92 -6.74
N MET A 220 10.23 -10.00 -6.00
CA MET A 220 10.33 -11.38 -6.46
C MET A 220 9.11 -12.16 -5.96
N ASP A 221 8.48 -12.96 -6.81
CA ASP A 221 7.29 -13.77 -6.46
C ASP A 221 6.17 -12.95 -5.75
N ASN A 222 5.96 -11.69 -6.15
CA ASN A 222 5.05 -10.69 -5.51
C ASN A 222 5.39 -10.29 -4.06
N ALA A 223 6.59 -10.54 -3.57
CA ALA A 223 7.05 -10.01 -2.29
C ALA A 223 8.14 -8.96 -2.52
N LEU A 224 8.09 -7.90 -1.71
CA LEU A 224 9.19 -6.93 -1.63
C LEU A 224 10.38 -7.64 -0.99
N VAL A 225 11.50 -7.74 -1.71
CA VAL A 225 12.67 -8.49 -1.24
C VAL A 225 13.84 -7.61 -0.86
N ASP A 226 13.93 -6.41 -1.43
CA ASP A 226 14.94 -5.42 -1.13
C ASP A 226 14.41 -4.02 -1.44
N LEU A 227 14.95 -3.03 -0.77
CA LEU A 227 14.58 -1.62 -0.89
C LEU A 227 15.83 -0.76 -0.72
N VAL A 228 15.98 0.24 -1.60
CA VAL A 228 16.91 1.34 -1.42
C VAL A 228 16.10 2.63 -1.49
N SER A 229 16.24 3.50 -0.48
CA SER A 229 15.56 4.79 -0.42
C SER A 229 16.59 5.92 -0.49
N GLU A 230 16.31 6.91 -1.33
CA GLU A 230 17.10 8.14 -1.47
C GLU A 230 16.28 9.32 -0.92
N PRO A 231 16.88 10.24 -0.14
CA PRO A 231 16.23 11.49 0.31
C PRO A 231 16.14 12.51 -0.83
N PHE A 232 15.52 12.09 -1.93
CA PHE A 232 15.28 12.86 -3.14
C PHE A 232 13.85 12.59 -3.61
N GLY A 233 12.99 13.61 -3.63
CA GLY A 233 11.57 13.50 -3.96
C GLY A 233 11.08 14.60 -4.91
N ARG A 234 9.76 14.70 -5.07
CA ARG A 234 9.10 15.79 -5.83
C ARG A 234 9.58 17.18 -5.38
N VAL A 235 9.77 17.41 -4.08
CA VAL A 235 10.19 18.73 -3.57
C VAL A 235 11.53 19.17 -4.15
N ASN A 236 12.45 18.22 -4.39
CA ASN A 236 13.74 18.54 -4.98
C ASN A 236 13.61 19.03 -6.41
N PHE A 237 12.57 18.62 -7.15
CA PHE A 237 12.26 19.18 -8.48
C PHE A 237 11.78 20.64 -8.41
N LEU A 238 11.27 21.08 -7.26
CA LEU A 238 10.80 22.46 -7.03
C LEU A 238 11.90 23.39 -6.49
N GLU A 239 13.05 22.85 -6.09
CA GLU A 239 14.20 23.64 -5.63
C GLU A 239 14.95 24.24 -6.82
N SER A 240 15.30 25.52 -6.77
CA SER A 240 16.14 26.19 -7.76
C SER A 240 17.23 26.95 -7.01
N ASP A 241 18.47 26.85 -7.49
CA ASP A 241 19.61 27.62 -6.95
C ASP A 241 19.36 29.14 -7.04
N ASN A 242 18.44 29.56 -7.91
CA ASN A 242 18.03 30.95 -8.11
C ASN A 242 16.57 31.17 -7.64
N ASP A 243 16.45 31.82 -6.49
CA ASP A 243 15.32 32.58 -5.95
C ASP A 243 13.94 31.92 -5.73
N SER A 244 13.30 32.36 -4.63
CA SER A 244 11.92 32.02 -4.27
C SER A 244 10.87 32.40 -5.33
N GLU A 245 11.24 33.31 -6.24
CA GLU A 245 10.37 33.87 -7.27
C GLU A 245 10.09 32.88 -8.42
N ASN A 246 10.94 31.86 -8.64
CA ASN A 246 10.76 30.85 -9.68
C ASN A 246 9.90 29.66 -9.26
N LYS A 247 9.52 29.59 -7.97
CA LYS A 247 8.82 28.44 -7.38
C LYS A 247 7.47 28.19 -8.06
N ALA A 248 6.68 29.22 -8.34
CA ALA A 248 5.37 29.06 -8.97
C ALA A 248 5.48 28.51 -10.41
N LEU A 249 6.52 28.90 -11.14
CA LEU A 249 6.77 28.39 -12.49
C LEU A 249 7.30 26.96 -12.45
N LEU A 250 8.15 26.61 -11.48
CA LEU A 250 8.59 25.22 -11.25
C LEU A 250 7.42 24.32 -10.82
N GLU A 251 6.56 24.79 -9.92
CA GLU A 251 5.31 24.08 -9.57
C GLU A 251 4.44 23.87 -10.80
N PHE A 252 4.36 24.84 -11.71
CA PHE A 252 3.69 24.63 -12.99
C PHE A 252 4.40 23.57 -13.85
N LEU A 253 5.72 23.62 -14.01
CA LEU A 253 6.47 22.63 -14.81
C LEU A 253 6.39 21.21 -14.22
N VAL A 254 6.35 21.10 -12.89
CA VAL A 254 6.34 19.84 -12.16
C VAL A 254 4.94 19.29 -11.98
N ASP A 255 3.91 20.11 -11.77
CA ASP A 255 2.57 19.64 -11.38
C ASP A 255 1.44 19.96 -12.37
N SER A 256 1.65 20.90 -13.31
CA SER A 256 0.60 21.30 -14.25
C SER A 256 0.15 20.14 -15.12
N THR A 257 -1.13 20.11 -15.45
CA THR A 257 -1.69 19.13 -16.40
C THR A 257 -1.66 19.61 -17.85
N ALA A 258 -1.35 20.89 -18.08
CA ALA A 258 -1.26 21.50 -19.40
C ALA A 258 0.02 21.07 -20.13
N ARG A 259 -0.06 20.88 -21.46
CA ARG A 259 1.14 20.75 -22.29
C ARG A 259 1.79 22.12 -22.38
N ILE A 260 3.05 22.20 -21.99
CA ILE A 260 3.88 23.38 -22.26
C ILE A 260 4.15 23.35 -23.76
N GLY A 261 3.65 24.36 -24.49
CA GLY A 261 4.04 24.58 -25.88
C GLY A 261 5.41 25.27 -25.92
N ASP A 262 6.10 25.19 -27.05
CA ASP A 262 7.36 25.90 -27.26
C ASP A 262 7.13 27.40 -27.07
N SER A 263 7.71 28.01 -26.04
CA SER A 263 7.69 29.46 -25.89
C SER A 263 8.83 29.97 -25.02
N GLY A 264 9.53 30.99 -25.54
CA GLY A 264 10.76 31.56 -25.01
C GLY A 264 10.63 32.35 -23.70
N SER A 265 11.65 33.18 -23.43
CA SER A 265 11.89 33.87 -22.16
C SER A 265 10.64 34.54 -21.58
N ILE A 266 10.16 34.09 -20.43
CA ILE A 266 9.14 34.79 -19.64
C ILE A 266 9.86 35.69 -18.64
N GLY A 267 9.85 37.00 -18.89
CA GLY A 267 10.18 38.00 -17.88
C GLY A 267 8.92 38.32 -17.06
N MET A 268 8.99 38.19 -15.74
CA MET A 268 7.99 38.76 -14.83
C MET A 268 8.54 40.03 -14.21
N ALA A 269 7.78 41.11 -14.31
CA ALA A 269 8.04 42.35 -13.58
C ALA A 269 6.96 42.50 -12.51
N TYR A 270 7.37 42.84 -11.29
CA TYR A 270 6.44 43.30 -10.25
C TYR A 270 6.98 44.54 -9.56
N THR A 271 6.07 45.25 -8.91
CA THR A 271 6.36 46.45 -8.12
C THR A 271 5.91 46.22 -6.69
N ASP A 272 6.75 46.59 -5.72
CA ASP A 272 6.40 46.64 -4.30
C ASP A 272 5.82 48.00 -3.88
N GLY A 273 5.45 48.83 -4.86
CA GLY A 273 4.88 50.16 -4.68
C GLY A 273 5.91 51.28 -4.60
N SER A 274 7.21 50.99 -4.46
CA SER A 274 8.27 52.02 -4.41
C SER A 274 9.47 51.74 -5.32
N THR A 275 9.70 50.49 -5.75
CA THR A 275 10.74 50.17 -6.74
C THR A 275 10.24 49.23 -7.83
N TYR A 276 10.69 49.47 -9.07
CA TYR A 276 10.55 48.51 -10.15
C TYR A 276 11.58 47.40 -9.93
N LYS A 277 11.12 46.16 -9.74
CA LYS A 277 11.98 44.99 -9.66
C LYS A 277 11.78 44.15 -10.92
N GLU A 278 12.84 44.08 -11.71
CA GLU A 278 12.94 43.19 -12.85
C GLU A 278 13.54 41.87 -12.37
N ILE A 279 12.76 40.79 -12.43
CA ILE A 279 13.29 39.46 -12.18
C ILE A 279 14.09 39.08 -13.43
N ARG A 280 15.42 38.96 -13.30
CA ARG A 280 16.27 38.50 -14.41
C ARG A 280 15.86 37.07 -14.75
N ALA A 281 15.31 36.91 -15.96
CA ALA A 281 14.63 35.72 -16.41
C ALA A 281 15.56 34.50 -16.43
N VAL A 282 15.35 33.57 -15.50
CA VAL A 282 15.61 32.17 -15.78
C VAL A 282 14.68 31.82 -16.95
N THR A 283 15.24 31.39 -18.09
CA THR A 283 14.40 31.04 -19.22
C THR A 283 13.60 29.78 -18.87
N ILE A 284 12.44 29.57 -19.51
CA ILE A 284 11.74 28.29 -19.41
C ILE A 284 12.70 27.13 -19.74
N ASP A 285 13.62 27.34 -20.69
CA ASP A 285 14.62 26.35 -21.09
C ASP A 285 15.57 26.00 -19.94
N ASP A 286 16.03 26.99 -19.16
CA ASP A 286 16.88 26.75 -17.98
C ASP A 286 16.12 25.97 -16.89
N LEU A 287 14.84 26.27 -16.67
CA LEU A 287 14.01 25.51 -15.72
C LEU A 287 13.74 24.08 -16.20
N ILE A 288 13.45 23.90 -17.50
CA ILE A 288 13.31 22.58 -18.12
C ILE A 288 14.61 21.80 -17.99
N GLN A 289 15.75 22.45 -18.20
CA GLN A 289 17.06 21.84 -18.06
C GLN A 289 17.31 21.41 -16.60
N SER A 290 16.96 22.23 -15.61
CA SER A 290 17.04 21.84 -14.19
C SER A 290 16.20 20.60 -13.88
N VAL A 291 14.95 20.53 -14.37
CA VAL A 291 14.09 19.35 -14.19
C VAL A 291 14.68 18.13 -14.91
N ASN A 292 15.27 18.31 -16.09
CA ASN A 292 15.92 17.23 -16.84
C ASN A 292 17.19 16.71 -16.12
N GLU A 293 18.00 17.58 -15.55
CA GLU A 293 19.20 17.19 -14.78
C GLU A 293 18.83 16.38 -13.54
N LYS A 294 17.78 16.79 -12.82
CA LYS A 294 17.21 16.02 -11.70
C LYS A 294 16.62 14.68 -12.14
N THR A 295 16.03 14.63 -13.34
CA THR A 295 15.55 13.37 -13.93
C THR A 295 16.72 12.45 -14.30
N LYS A 296 17.85 12.98 -14.79
CA LYS A 296 19.07 12.21 -15.04
C LYS A 296 19.66 11.65 -13.76
N TYR A 297 19.74 12.46 -12.70
CA TYR A 297 20.17 12.00 -11.38
C TYR A 297 19.33 10.81 -10.88
N LEU A 298 17.99 10.90 -11.02
CA LEU A 298 17.08 9.80 -10.69
C LEU A 298 17.36 8.54 -11.52
N ILE A 299 17.67 8.68 -12.81
CA ILE A 299 18.01 7.55 -13.69
C ILE A 299 19.36 6.92 -13.29
N ASP A 300 20.36 7.73 -12.96
CA ASP A 300 21.66 7.26 -12.50
C ASP A 300 21.54 6.50 -11.17
N PHE A 301 20.70 6.99 -10.26
CA PHE A 301 20.32 6.28 -9.03
C PHE A 301 19.71 4.90 -9.33
N ILE A 302 18.78 4.82 -10.29
CA ILE A 302 18.15 3.55 -10.70
C ILE A 302 19.20 2.59 -11.27
N ASN A 303 20.04 3.07 -12.20
CA ASN A 303 21.07 2.25 -12.86
C ASN A 303 22.07 1.69 -11.84
N THR A 304 22.64 2.57 -11.01
CA THR A 304 23.64 2.21 -9.99
C THR A 304 23.10 1.16 -9.02
N ASN A 305 21.90 1.38 -8.47
CA ASN A 305 21.33 0.46 -7.49
C ASN A 305 20.82 -0.85 -8.11
N THR A 306 20.49 -0.84 -9.40
CA THR A 306 20.17 -2.10 -10.11
C THR A 306 21.40 -3.00 -10.25
N GLU A 307 22.58 -2.41 -10.46
CA GLU A 307 23.84 -3.17 -10.44
C GLU A 307 24.15 -3.74 -9.06
N ILE A 308 23.87 -2.98 -7.99
CA ILE A 308 24.01 -3.47 -6.60
C ILE A 308 23.08 -4.67 -6.35
N PHE A 309 21.82 -4.61 -6.83
CA PHE A 309 20.91 -5.75 -6.75
C PHE A 309 21.41 -6.95 -7.55
N PHE A 310 22.02 -6.74 -8.72
CA PHE A 310 22.64 -7.82 -9.48
C PHE A 310 23.77 -8.48 -8.71
N GLN A 311 24.66 -7.71 -8.08
CA GLN A 311 25.74 -8.25 -7.26
C GLN A 311 25.21 -9.07 -6.07
N LYS A 312 24.11 -8.62 -5.45
CA LYS A 312 23.51 -9.27 -4.27
C LYS A 312 22.71 -10.53 -4.60
N TYR A 313 22.02 -10.55 -5.75
CA TYR A 313 21.06 -11.61 -6.08
C TYR A 313 21.42 -12.45 -7.32
N GLY A 314 22.44 -12.05 -8.09
CA GLY A 314 22.92 -12.78 -9.26
C GLY A 314 22.00 -12.71 -10.49
N PHE A 315 21.04 -11.79 -10.52
CA PHE A 315 20.15 -11.57 -11.68
C PHE A 315 19.86 -10.08 -11.90
N LEU A 316 19.63 -9.70 -13.16
CA LEU A 316 19.19 -8.35 -13.54
C LEU A 316 17.67 -8.32 -13.78
N PRO A 317 16.91 -7.45 -13.10
CA PRO A 317 15.49 -7.25 -13.38
C PRO A 317 15.29 -6.78 -14.83
N SER A 318 14.40 -7.43 -15.58
CA SER A 318 14.15 -7.06 -16.99
C SER A 318 13.01 -6.05 -17.18
N THR A 319 12.30 -5.72 -16.10
CA THR A 319 11.12 -4.87 -16.10
C THR A 319 11.22 -3.82 -15.00
N LEU A 320 11.04 -2.56 -15.39
CA LEU A 320 11.00 -1.39 -14.53
C LEU A 320 9.59 -0.80 -14.54
N LEU A 321 9.04 -0.56 -13.36
CA LEU A 321 7.79 0.16 -13.14
C LEU A 321 8.13 1.49 -12.49
N PHE A 322 7.67 2.60 -13.06
CA PHE A 322 7.89 3.94 -12.48
C PHE A 322 6.57 4.59 -12.10
N TYR A 323 6.48 5.14 -10.90
CA TYR A 323 5.32 5.86 -10.41
C TYR A 323 5.70 7.14 -9.66
N THR A 324 4.93 8.21 -9.92
CA THR A 324 4.81 9.37 -9.06
C THR A 324 3.40 9.98 -9.19
N LYS A 325 2.99 10.77 -8.21
CA LYS A 325 1.71 11.50 -8.25
C LYS A 325 1.72 12.56 -9.37
N SER A 326 2.87 13.20 -9.62
CA SER A 326 3.03 14.23 -10.65
C SER A 326 2.89 13.66 -12.07
N LYS A 327 2.03 14.26 -12.89
CA LYS A 327 1.89 13.87 -14.31
C LYS A 327 3.09 14.30 -15.15
N GLN A 328 3.69 15.46 -14.88
CA GLN A 328 4.79 15.97 -15.70
C GLN A 328 6.09 15.26 -15.40
N LEU A 329 6.38 14.92 -14.15
CA LEU A 329 7.54 14.11 -13.82
C LEU A 329 7.45 12.71 -14.46
N LEU A 330 6.25 12.11 -14.53
CA LEU A 330 6.04 10.89 -15.31
C LEU A 330 6.38 11.07 -16.80
N ASN A 331 5.94 12.18 -17.42
CA ASN A 331 6.22 12.47 -18.82
C ASN A 331 7.72 12.71 -19.05
N ASN A 332 8.37 13.48 -18.15
CA ASN A 332 9.79 13.80 -18.24
C ASN A 332 10.65 12.53 -18.10
N PHE A 333 10.32 11.67 -17.13
CA PHE A 333 10.96 10.37 -16.98
C PHE A 333 10.80 9.52 -18.26
N GLN A 334 9.60 9.51 -18.87
CA GLN A 334 9.36 8.79 -20.11
C GLN A 334 10.17 9.33 -21.30
N LEU A 335 10.40 10.64 -21.38
CA LEU A 335 11.25 11.25 -22.41
C LEU A 335 12.73 10.87 -22.26
N ASN A 336 13.19 10.70 -21.01
CA ASN A 336 14.57 10.34 -20.70
C ASN A 336 14.80 8.83 -20.50
N GLN A 337 13.80 7.99 -20.77
CA GLN A 337 13.88 6.54 -20.52
C GLN A 337 15.01 5.83 -21.30
N ASN A 338 15.50 6.42 -22.38
CA ASN A 338 16.62 5.93 -23.18
C ASN A 338 17.97 5.97 -22.43
N LEU A 339 18.06 6.73 -21.34
CA LEU A 339 19.24 6.78 -20.47
C LEU A 339 19.29 5.61 -19.46
N LEU A 340 18.20 4.86 -19.32
CA LEU A 340 18.19 3.65 -18.50
C LEU A 340 19.06 2.56 -19.13
N SER A 341 19.61 1.71 -18.27
CA SER A 341 20.43 0.57 -18.70
C SER A 341 19.70 -0.33 -19.70
N ASN A 342 20.40 -0.72 -20.78
CA ASN A 342 19.86 -1.54 -21.88
C ASN A 342 19.29 -2.92 -21.47
N HIS A 343 19.55 -3.39 -20.25
CA HIS A 343 19.01 -4.65 -19.76
C HIS A 343 17.51 -4.56 -19.42
N PHE A 344 16.97 -3.36 -19.19
CA PHE A 344 15.54 -3.14 -19.02
C PHE A 344 14.82 -3.29 -20.36
N LYS A 345 14.25 -4.48 -20.60
CA LYS A 345 13.47 -4.77 -21.81
C LYS A 345 12.10 -4.10 -21.80
N THR A 346 11.60 -3.74 -20.63
CA THR A 346 10.27 -3.16 -20.47
C THR A 346 10.32 -2.10 -19.39
N VAL A 347 10.03 -0.86 -19.77
CA VAL A 347 9.83 0.27 -18.86
C VAL A 347 8.37 0.67 -18.95
N THR A 348 7.66 0.60 -17.82
CA THR A 348 6.22 0.87 -17.76
C THR A 348 5.96 2.01 -16.78
N ILE A 349 5.33 3.07 -17.28
CA ILE A 349 4.75 4.10 -16.41
C ILE A 349 3.53 3.51 -15.73
N PHE A 350 3.61 3.29 -14.42
CA PHE A 350 2.51 2.74 -13.66
C PHE A 350 1.41 3.79 -13.51
N LYS A 351 0.18 3.41 -13.88
CA LYS A 351 -1.00 4.29 -13.82
C LYS A 351 -2.08 3.57 -13.02
N ASN A 352 -2.93 4.34 -12.36
CA ASN A 352 -4.15 3.78 -11.79
C ASN A 352 -5.02 3.26 -12.93
N GLU A 353 -5.20 1.95 -13.01
CA GLU A 353 -6.02 1.32 -14.04
C GLU A 353 -7.52 1.32 -13.69
N VAL A 354 -7.85 1.67 -12.44
CA VAL A 354 -9.24 1.85 -12.02
C VAL A 354 -9.77 3.13 -12.64
N GLN A 355 -10.64 2.98 -13.65
CA GLN A 355 -11.26 4.11 -14.32
C GLN A 355 -12.00 5.00 -13.31
N PHE A 356 -11.94 6.31 -13.52
CA PHE A 356 -12.64 7.35 -12.73
C PHE A 356 -12.20 7.52 -11.27
N VAL A 357 -11.13 6.84 -10.83
CA VAL A 357 -10.58 7.02 -9.48
C VAL A 357 -9.36 7.96 -9.53
N SER A 358 -9.40 9.01 -8.70
CA SER A 358 -8.31 9.96 -8.61
C SER A 358 -6.98 9.29 -8.22
N ARG A 359 -5.85 9.81 -8.71
CA ARG A 359 -4.50 9.27 -8.42
C ARG A 359 -4.18 9.21 -6.93
N LYS A 360 -4.79 10.09 -6.13
CA LYS A 360 -4.58 10.13 -4.67
C LYS A 360 -5.11 8.89 -3.93
N TYR A 361 -5.98 8.11 -4.57
CA TYR A 361 -6.55 6.88 -4.01
C TYR A 361 -5.85 5.60 -4.51
N LEU A 362 -4.75 5.72 -5.27
CA LEU A 362 -4.05 4.56 -5.83
C LEU A 362 -3.67 3.54 -4.76
N LEU A 363 -3.03 3.98 -3.68
CA LEU A 363 -2.54 3.06 -2.63
C LEU A 363 -3.68 2.33 -1.93
N ASN A 364 -4.83 3.00 -1.71
CA ASN A 364 -6.03 2.34 -1.19
C ASN A 364 -6.49 1.22 -2.13
N CYS A 365 -6.54 1.50 -3.44
CA CYS A 365 -6.97 0.54 -4.44
C CYS A 365 -6.03 -0.67 -4.52
N GLN A 366 -4.71 -0.42 -4.52
CA GLN A 366 -3.70 -1.47 -4.52
C GLN A 366 -3.76 -2.33 -3.25
N ALA A 367 -4.01 -1.71 -2.08
CA ALA A 367 -4.16 -2.44 -0.82
C ALA A 367 -5.38 -3.37 -0.83
N ILE A 368 -6.52 -2.86 -1.31
CA ILE A 368 -7.75 -3.66 -1.45
C ILE A 368 -7.52 -4.82 -2.43
N ALA A 369 -6.94 -4.54 -3.59
CA ALA A 369 -6.70 -5.55 -4.61
C ALA A 369 -5.70 -6.63 -4.15
N LEU A 370 -4.70 -6.25 -3.36
CA LEU A 370 -3.77 -7.18 -2.70
C LEU A 370 -4.51 -8.10 -1.72
N SER A 371 -5.35 -7.55 -0.83
CA SER A 371 -6.13 -8.35 0.12
C SER A 371 -7.09 -9.30 -0.56
N TRP A 372 -7.84 -8.83 -1.55
CA TRP A 372 -8.78 -9.67 -2.30
C TRP A 372 -8.08 -10.87 -2.94
N ARG A 373 -6.92 -10.65 -3.55
CA ARG A 373 -6.13 -11.73 -4.16
C ARG A 373 -5.64 -12.74 -3.13
N GLN A 374 -5.24 -12.29 -1.95
CA GLN A 374 -4.86 -13.19 -0.85
C GLN A 374 -6.06 -14.03 -0.39
N ASP A 375 -7.25 -13.43 -0.28
CA ASP A 375 -8.47 -14.13 0.10
C ASP A 375 -8.93 -15.16 -0.94
N GLN A 376 -8.72 -14.90 -2.23
CA GLN A 376 -9.00 -15.87 -3.29
C GLN A 376 -8.15 -17.15 -3.16
N ILE A 377 -6.91 -17.03 -2.68
CA ILE A 377 -6.03 -18.19 -2.43
C ILE A 377 -6.56 -19.02 -1.24
N ASN A 378 -7.21 -18.39 -0.27
CA ASN A 378 -7.63 -19.02 0.99
C ASN A 378 -9.00 -19.73 0.93
N VAL A 379 -9.66 -19.78 -0.24
CA VAL A 379 -10.94 -20.49 -0.53
C VAL A 379 -12.17 -19.97 0.27
N ASN A 380 -11.97 -19.27 1.40
CA ASN A 380 -13.01 -18.65 2.23
C ASN A 380 -12.83 -17.13 2.30
N PRO A 381 -13.31 -16.35 1.31
CA PRO A 381 -13.23 -14.89 1.36
C PRO A 381 -14.09 -14.33 2.49
N THR A 382 -13.49 -13.50 3.36
CA THR A 382 -14.25 -12.76 4.38
C THR A 382 -14.53 -11.34 3.92
N SER A 383 -15.80 -11.03 3.68
CA SER A 383 -16.23 -9.65 3.46
C SER A 383 -15.86 -8.73 4.62
N PHE A 384 -15.58 -7.47 4.30
CA PHE A 384 -15.35 -6.40 5.27
C PHE A 384 -16.64 -5.66 5.66
N ALA A 385 -17.81 -6.13 5.22
CA ALA A 385 -19.09 -5.51 5.50
C ALA A 385 -20.15 -6.50 6.01
N LEU A 386 -21.00 -6.02 6.92
CA LEU A 386 -22.23 -6.67 7.32
C LEU A 386 -23.46 -5.80 6.99
N PRO A 387 -24.61 -6.42 6.68
CA PRO A 387 -25.85 -5.67 6.57
C PRO A 387 -26.20 -5.02 7.92
N PHE A 388 -26.71 -3.79 7.92
CA PHE A 388 -27.04 -3.02 9.14
C PHE A 388 -27.94 -3.76 10.14
N TYR A 389 -28.75 -4.70 9.68
CA TYR A 389 -29.70 -5.45 10.52
C TYR A 389 -29.11 -6.71 11.18
N SER A 390 -27.84 -7.07 10.90
CA SER A 390 -27.24 -8.31 11.43
C SER A 390 -27.21 -8.32 12.97
N ASP A 391 -26.84 -7.20 13.61
CA ASP A 391 -26.66 -7.15 15.07
C ASP A 391 -27.98 -7.33 15.85
N LYS A 392 -29.13 -6.89 15.31
CA LYS A 392 -30.45 -7.02 15.97
C LYS A 392 -31.09 -8.38 15.71
N ILE A 393 -31.03 -8.86 14.47
CA ILE A 393 -31.64 -10.13 14.07
C ILE A 393 -30.85 -11.30 14.68
N GLU A 394 -29.52 -11.27 14.63
CA GLU A 394 -28.70 -12.38 15.13
C GLU A 394 -28.77 -12.49 16.67
N LYS A 395 -28.93 -11.38 17.40
CA LYS A 395 -29.22 -11.40 18.85
C LYS A 395 -30.61 -11.95 19.16
N GLN A 396 -31.65 -11.59 18.38
CA GLN A 396 -32.98 -12.18 18.55
C GLN A 396 -32.95 -13.69 18.28
N PHE A 397 -32.33 -14.13 17.19
CA PHE A 397 -32.19 -15.56 16.87
C PHE A 397 -31.37 -16.31 17.91
N LYS A 398 -30.24 -15.78 18.39
CA LYS A 398 -29.45 -16.43 19.47
C LYS A 398 -30.25 -16.57 20.75
N LYS A 399 -31.09 -15.60 21.12
CA LYS A 399 -31.96 -15.66 22.31
C LYS A 399 -33.06 -16.72 22.14
N SER A 400 -33.68 -16.78 20.96
CA SER A 400 -34.68 -17.78 20.59
C SER A 400 -34.10 -19.20 20.52
N PHE A 401 -32.88 -19.36 19.98
CA PHE A 401 -32.18 -20.65 19.93
C PHE A 401 -31.61 -21.08 21.29
N LEU A 402 -31.19 -20.15 22.16
CA LEU A 402 -30.85 -20.49 23.55
C LEU A 402 -32.09 -21.00 24.29
N MET A 403 -33.26 -20.37 24.11
CA MET A 403 -34.53 -20.87 24.68
C MET A 403 -34.87 -22.29 24.19
N LEU A 404 -34.62 -22.59 22.90
CA LEU A 404 -34.78 -23.94 22.34
C LEU A 404 -33.76 -24.95 22.88
N LYS A 405 -32.54 -24.52 23.25
CA LYS A 405 -31.53 -25.37 23.92
C LYS A 405 -31.85 -25.66 25.38
N VAL A 406 -32.54 -24.76 26.07
CA VAL A 406 -32.93 -24.92 27.49
C VAL A 406 -34.10 -25.90 27.64
N HIS A 407 -35.00 -25.97 26.65
CA HIS A 407 -36.12 -26.93 26.66
C HIS A 407 -35.82 -28.18 25.81
N THR A 408 -35.00 -29.09 26.35
CA THR A 408 -34.71 -30.41 25.75
C THR A 408 -35.95 -31.25 25.43
N GLN A 409 -37.08 -30.99 26.11
CA GLN A 409 -38.36 -31.66 25.84
C GLN A 409 -39.04 -31.19 24.54
N ILE A 410 -38.88 -29.93 24.13
CA ILE A 410 -39.49 -29.39 22.90
C ILE A 410 -38.75 -29.92 21.66
N ASN A 411 -37.41 -30.01 21.72
CA ASN A 411 -36.60 -30.55 20.63
C ASN A 411 -36.94 -32.03 20.32
N LYS A 412 -37.24 -32.84 21.33
CA LYS A 412 -37.68 -34.24 21.13
C LYS A 412 -39.07 -34.33 20.50
N LEU A 413 -39.97 -33.39 20.81
CA LEU A 413 -41.33 -33.36 20.26
C LEU A 413 -41.31 -32.98 18.77
N VAL A 414 -40.54 -31.96 18.40
CA VAL A 414 -40.39 -31.51 17.00
C VAL A 414 -39.66 -32.56 16.16
N GLN A 415 -38.63 -33.22 16.70
CA GLN A 415 -37.98 -34.35 16.01
C GLN A 415 -38.89 -35.57 15.82
N LYS A 416 -39.94 -35.72 16.64
CA LYS A 416 -40.97 -36.77 16.50
C LYS A 416 -42.09 -36.42 15.51
N LEU A 417 -42.26 -35.15 15.16
CA LEU A 417 -43.25 -34.66 14.20
C LEU A 417 -42.70 -34.52 12.77
N ILE A 418 -41.37 -34.41 12.63
CA ILE A 418 -40.66 -34.32 11.33
C ILE A 418 -40.28 -35.71 10.78
N LYS A 419 -40.23 -36.73 11.65
CA LYS A 419 -40.27 -38.14 11.24
C LYS A 419 -41.71 -38.59 11.15
#